data_AF-A0A2T1CQF5-F1
#
_entry.id   AF-A0A2T1CQF5-F1
#
_cell.length_a   1.000
_cell.length_b   1.000
_cell.length_c   1.000
_cell.angle_alpha   90.00
_cell.angle_beta   90.00
_cell.angle_gamma   90.00
#
_symmetry.space_group_name_H-M   'P 1'
#
loop_
_entity.id
_entity.type
_entity.pdbx_description
1 polymer ?
#
loop_
_entity_poly.entity_id
_entity_poly.type
_entity_poly.pdbx_seq_one_letter_code
_entity_poly.pdbx_strand_id
1 'polypeptide(L)' 'MTNRFVVDTNVLISALLFKNSVPFRAIELAEKQGIILYSEVTLNELEQVLNRKKFNKYLSLEDRQVFLLKFI' A
#
# COMPACT_ATOMS: atom_id res chain seq x y z
N MET A 1 2.45 17.51 -18.29
CA MET A 1 2.75 17.42 -16.84
C MET A 1 2.28 16.07 -16.35
N THR A 2 3.06 15.40 -15.50
CA THR A 2 2.65 14.12 -14.90
C THR A 2 1.91 14.41 -13.60
N ASN A 3 0.71 13.84 -13.42
CA ASN A 3 -0.04 13.98 -12.17
C ASN A 3 0.73 13.31 -11.03
N ARG A 4 0.69 13.90 -9.83
CA ARG A 4 1.36 13.38 -8.64
C ARG A 4 0.30 13.11 -7.58
N PHE A 5 0.29 11.89 -7.07
CA PHE A 5 -0.67 11.44 -6.08
C PHE A 5 0.04 11.13 -4.77
N VAL A 6 -0.58 11.50 -3.66
CA VAL A 6 -0.20 11.04 -2.32
C VAL A 6 -1.39 10.26 -1.79
N VAL A 7 -1.12 9.11 -1.19
CA VAL A 7 -2.16 8.18 -0.74
C VAL A 7 -2.00 7.94 0.74
N ASP A 8 -3.13 7.91 1.46
CA ASP A 8 -3.16 7.58 2.87
C ASP A 8 -2.71 6.13 3.14
N THR A 9 -2.05 5.90 4.27
CA THR A 9 -1.55 4.59 4.69
C THR A 9 -2.66 3.54 4.75
N ASN A 10 -3.87 3.89 5.19
CA ASN A 10 -4.99 2.95 5.27
C ASN A 10 -5.51 2.54 3.90
N VAL A 11 -5.44 3.45 2.91
CA VAL A 11 -5.80 3.15 1.52
C VAL A 11 -4.79 2.15 0.94
N LEU A 12 -3.49 2.34 1.19
CA LEU A 12 -2.46 1.38 0.78
C LEU A 12 -2.66 0.01 1.41
N ILE A 13 -2.88 -0.05 2.72
CA ILE A 13 -3.17 -1.31 3.42
C ILE A 13 -4.40 -1.98 2.82
N SER A 14 -5.49 -1.24 2.63
CA SER A 14 -6.74 -1.81 2.11
C SER A 14 -6.59 -2.31 0.68
N ALA A 15 -5.83 -1.58 -0.16
CA ALA A 15 -5.50 -2.00 -1.51
C ALA A 15 -4.69 -3.31 -1.51
N LEU A 16 -3.69 -3.43 -0.64
CA LEU A 16 -2.87 -4.64 -0.51
C LEU A 16 -3.70 -5.86 -0.09
N LEU A 17 -4.63 -5.69 0.85
CA LEU A 17 -5.42 -6.79 1.39
C LEU A 17 -6.55 -7.24 0.46
N PHE A 18 -7.10 -6.34 -0.35
CA PHE A 18 -8.33 -6.58 -1.10
C PHE A 18 -8.23 -6.12 -2.55
N LYS A 19 -7.86 -7.03 -3.45
CA LYS A 19 -7.71 -6.78 -4.90
C LYS A 19 -8.97 -6.27 -5.61
N ASN A 20 -10.17 -6.56 -5.08
CA ASN A 20 -11.43 -6.11 -5.67
C ASN A 20 -12.01 -4.86 -4.99
N SER A 21 -11.24 -4.20 -4.13
CA SER A 21 -11.70 -3.04 -3.35
C SER A 21 -11.57 -1.72 -4.10
N VAL A 22 -12.31 -0.70 -3.66
CA VAL A 22 -12.19 0.67 -4.17
C VAL A 22 -10.77 1.22 -3.98
N PRO A 23 -10.09 1.03 -2.82
CA PRO A 23 -8.67 1.37 -2.66
C PRO A 23 -7.75 0.76 -3.71
N PHE A 24 -7.90 -0.54 -4.02
CA PHE A 24 -7.07 -1.18 -5.04
C PHE A 24 -7.27 -0.54 -6.43
N ARG A 25 -8.52 -0.31 -6.82
CA ARG A 25 -8.84 0.37 -8.08
C ARG A 25 -8.32 1.81 -8.13
N ALA A 26 -8.33 2.52 -6.99
CA ALA A 26 -7.79 3.87 -6.90
C ALA A 26 -6.27 3.88 -7.13
N ILE A 27 -5.53 2.92 -6.55
CA ILE A 27 -4.09 2.76 -6.80
C ILE A 27 -3.83 2.46 -8.28
N GLU A 28 -4.54 1.49 -8.86
CA GLU A 28 -4.39 1.17 -10.29
C GLU A 28 -4.64 2.38 -11.20
N LEU A 29 -5.64 3.19 -10.89
CA LEU A 29 -5.95 4.40 -11.66
C LEU A 29 -4.87 5.47 -11.49
N ALA A 30 -4.36 5.66 -10.26
CA ALA A 30 -3.29 6.61 -9.99
C ALA A 30 -1.99 6.23 -10.72
N GLU A 31 -1.63 4.94 -10.75
CA GLU A 31 -0.48 4.43 -11.51
C GLU A 31 -0.65 4.62 -13.02
N LYS A 32 -1.87 4.49 -13.55
CA LYS A 32 -2.16 4.71 -14.98
C LYS A 32 -2.16 6.19 -15.37
N GLN A 33 -2.46 7.08 -14.44
CA GLN A 33 -2.67 8.51 -14.71
C GLN A 33 -1.52 9.42 -14.24
N GLY A 34 -0.54 8.88 -13.53
CA GLY A 34 0.56 9.65 -12.96
C GLY A 34 1.53 8.83 -12.13
N ILE A 35 2.16 9.49 -11.16
CA ILE A 35 3.09 8.87 -10.22
C ILE A 35 2.53 8.96 -8.80
N ILE A 36 2.62 7.86 -8.07
CA ILE A 36 2.32 7.83 -6.63
C ILE A 36 3.60 8.16 -5.89
N LEU A 37 3.52 9.09 -4.94
CA LEU A 37 4.61 9.48 -4.08
C LEU A 37 4.40 8.90 -2.70
N TYR A 38 5.47 8.35 -2.14
CA TYR A 38 5.50 7.83 -0.79
C TYR A 38 6.55 8.60 0.00
N SER A 39 6.22 8.97 1.24
CA SER A 39 7.21 9.45 2.18
C SER A 39 7.79 8.26 2.95
N GLU A 40 9.02 8.39 3.44
CA GLU A 40 9.61 7.41 4.35
C GLU A 40 8.72 7.18 5.59
N VAL A 41 8.10 8.25 6.10
CA VAL A 41 7.15 8.18 7.23
C VAL A 41 5.95 7.29 6.90
N THR A 42 5.39 7.41 5.68
CA THR A 42 4.28 6.58 5.22
C THR A 42 4.68 5.10 5.11
N LEU A 43 5.88 4.81 4.61
CA LEU A 43 6.38 3.44 4.47
C LEU A 43 6.66 2.79 5.83
N ASN A 44 7.23 3.55 6.77
CA ASN A 44 7.46 3.09 8.14
C ASN A 44 6.14 2.82 8.87
N GLU A 45 5.13 3.68 8.70
CA GLU A 45 3.79 3.44 9.26
C GLU A 45 3.16 2.18 8.64
N LEU A 46 3.25 2.01 7.31
CA LEU A 46 2.74 0.84 6.60
C LEU A 46 3.33 -0.46 7.17
N GLU A 47 4.65 -0.53 7.34
CA GLU A 47 5.34 -1.66 7.94
C GLU A 47 4.85 -1.93 9.38
N GLN A 48 4.81 -0.89 10.23
CA GLN A 48 4.36 -1.01 11.61
C GLN A 48 2.91 -1.51 11.70
N VAL A 49 2.04 -1.05 10.81
CA VAL A 49 0.63 -1.46 10.79
C VAL A 49 0.50 -2.91 10.32
N LEU A 50 1.19 -3.29 9.25
CA LEU A 50 1.15 -4.67 8.73
C LEU A 50 1.71 -5.69 9.73
N ASN A 51 2.66 -5.29 10.59
CA ASN A 51 3.22 -6.16 11.64
C ASN A 51 2.29 -6.43 12.83
N ARG A 52 1.12 -5.76 12.91
CA ARG A 52 0.14 -6.03 13.99
C ARG A 52 -0.49 -7.41 13.82
N LYS A 53 -0.57 -8.18 14.92
CA LYS A 53 -1.11 -9.57 14.94
C LYS A 53 -2.47 -9.75 14.24
N LYS A 54 -3.33 -8.72 14.25
CA LYS A 54 -4.65 -8.76 13.59
C LYS A 54 -4.58 -8.98 12.07
N PHE A 55 -3.45 -8.69 11.44
CA PHE A 55 -3.25 -8.89 10.00
C PHE A 55 -2.76 -10.30 9.63
N ASN A 56 -2.43 -11.15 10.60
CA ASN A 56 -2.00 -12.53 10.37
C ASN A 56 -3.08 -13.38 9.67
N LYS A 57 -4.36 -13.00 9.80
CA LYS A 57 -5.48 -13.65 9.11
C LYS A 57 -5.60 -13.28 7.63
N TYR A 58 -4.87 -12.26 7.17
CA TYR A 58 -4.91 -11.81 5.79
C TYR A 58 -3.62 -12.09 5.03
N LEU A 59 -2.47 -11.90 5.68
CA LEU A 59 -1.14 -12.02 5.05
C LEU A 59 -0.17 -12.77 5.96
N SER A 60 0.62 -13.68 5.37
CA SER A 60 1.77 -14.27 6.05
C SER A 60 2.85 -13.21 6.31
N LEU A 61 3.88 -13.57 7.09
CA LEU A 61 5.02 -12.67 7.26
C LEU A 61 5.83 -12.53 5.97
N GLU A 62 6.00 -13.62 5.19
CA GLU A 62 6.70 -13.54 3.90
C GLU A 62 5.96 -12.64 2.92
N ASP A 63 4.63 -12.76 2.83
CA ASP A 63 3.82 -11.91 1.94
C ASP A 63 4.04 -10.42 2.23
N ARG A 64 4.08 -10.04 3.52
CA ARG A 64 4.33 -8.65 3.93
C ARG A 64 5.68 -8.14 3.47
N GLN A 65 6.73 -8.94 3.62
CA GLN A 65 8.08 -8.57 3.17
C GLN A 65 8.11 -8.39 1.65
N VAL A 66 7.51 -9.31 0.91
CA VAL A 66 7.39 -9.20 -0.56
C VAL A 66 6.64 -7.93 -0.97
N PHE A 67 5.62 -7.51 -0.21
CA PHE A 67 4.93 -6.26 -0.49
C PHE A 67 5.77 -5.02 -0.18
N LEU A 68 6.45 -4.99 0.96
CA LEU A 68 7.28 -3.84 1.36
C LEU A 68 8.45 -3.61 0.39
N LEU A 69 9.01 -4.68 -0.17
CA LEU A 69 10.05 -4.61 -1.21
C LEU A 69 9.60 -3.90 -2.49
N LYS A 70 8.30 -3.69 -2.73
CA LYS A 70 7.81 -2.95 -3.90
C LYS A 70 7.95 -1.43 -3.76
N PHE A 71 8.25 -0.95 -2.56
CA PHE A 71 8.34 0.48 -2.24
C PHE A 71 9.79 0.95 -2.01
N ILE A 72 10.76 0.05 -2.13
CA ILE A 72 12.21 0.29 -2.07
C ILE A 72 12.75 0.26 -3.50
#